data_AF-A0A956HB44-F1
#
_entry.id   AF-A0A956HB44-F1
#
_cell.length_a   1.000
_cell.length_b   1.000
_cell.length_c   1.000
_cell.angle_alpha   90.00
_cell.angle_beta   90.00
_cell.angle_gamma   90.00
#
_symmetry.space_group_name_H-M   'P 1'
#
loop_
_entity.id
_entity.type
_entity.pdbx_description
1 polymer ?
#
loop_
_entity_poly.entity_id
_entity_poly.type
_entity_poly.pdbx_seq_one_letter_code
_entity_poly.pdbx_strand_id
1 'polypeptide(L)'
;MSEVREPLAVRLRRLLRAPGLVAALGAASPTPITSDSLTMAGARVQDHLANPALAAKLAEGFDVVVIQGQSVEPITDYPAFETAVVELAGQIGEARYLLFQTWPRQEGSPDLIELGMTVEEMAQGLESGYFEAALASGGELAPVGGAWMSALQLEPP
;
A
#
# COMPACT_ATOMS: atom_id res chain seq x y z
N MET A 1 17.51 41.09 25.57
CA MET A 1 16.12 40.61 25.43
C MET A 1 16.10 39.73 24.20
N SER A 2 16.08 38.41 24.42
CA SER A 2 16.22 37.38 23.40
C SER A 2 14.87 37.18 22.70
N GLU A 3 14.85 37.36 21.39
CA GLU A 3 13.66 37.15 20.55
C GLU A 3 13.53 35.65 20.29
N VAL A 4 12.53 35.03 20.92
CA VAL A 4 12.21 33.62 20.74
C VAL A 4 11.53 33.47 19.38
N ARG A 5 12.24 32.88 18.41
CA ARG A 5 11.61 32.41 17.17
C ARG A 5 10.71 31.23 17.50
N GLU A 6 9.40 31.39 17.26
CA GLU A 6 8.47 30.28 17.24
C GLU A 6 8.93 29.23 16.20
N PRO A 7 8.94 27.94 16.53
CA PRO A 7 9.20 26.92 15.53
C PRO A 7 8.00 26.86 14.56
N LEU A 8 8.31 26.93 13.26
CA LEU A 8 7.34 26.70 12.19
C LEU A 8 6.64 25.36 12.42
N ALA A 9 5.41 25.42 12.91
CA ALA A 9 4.49 24.30 12.88
C ALA A 9 4.23 23.93 11.41
N VAL A 10 4.90 22.89 10.92
CA VAL A 10 4.61 22.28 9.63
C VAL A 10 3.22 21.65 9.73
N ARG A 11 2.19 22.42 9.38
CA ARG A 11 0.85 21.87 9.12
C ARG A 11 0.92 21.04 7.84
N LEU A 12 1.27 19.76 7.97
CA LEU A 12 1.18 18.77 6.91
C LEU A 12 -0.31 18.47 6.62
N ARG A 13 -0.94 19.31 5.80
CA ARG A 13 -2.13 18.92 5.04
C ARG A 13 -1.65 18.40 3.69
N ARG A 14 -1.33 17.11 3.57
CA ARG A 14 -1.13 16.49 2.26
C ARG A 14 -1.82 15.14 2.20
N LEU A 15 -2.85 15.07 1.36
CA LEU A 15 -3.30 13.84 0.72
C LEU A 15 -2.12 13.28 -0.09
N LEU A 16 -1.25 12.50 0.56
CA LEU A 16 -0.14 11.83 -0.10
C LEU A 16 -0.69 10.64 -0.88
N ARG A 17 -0.69 10.74 -2.21
CA ARG A 17 -0.84 9.58 -3.10
C ARG A 17 0.54 8.94 -3.22
N ALA A 18 0.65 7.64 -2.93
CA ALA A 18 1.93 6.91 -2.89
C ALA A 18 2.83 7.14 -4.13
N PRO A 19 2.33 7.17 -5.39
CA PRO A 19 3.19 7.40 -6.57
C PRO A 19 3.90 8.75 -6.56
N GLY A 20 3.20 9.82 -6.17
CA GLY A 20 3.76 11.18 -6.15
C GLY A 20 4.82 11.38 -5.07
N LEU A 21 4.71 10.67 -3.94
CA LEU A 21 5.75 10.68 -2.90
C LEU A 21 7.00 9.93 -3.34
N VAL A 22 6.83 8.75 -3.97
CA VAL A 22 7.96 7.96 -4.47
C VAL A 22 8.74 8.72 -5.54
N ALA A 23 8.05 9.36 -6.50
CA ALA A 23 8.71 10.20 -7.49
C ALA A 23 9.46 11.40 -6.85
N ALA A 24 8.88 12.03 -5.83
CA ALA A 24 9.52 13.15 -5.13
C ALA A 24 10.77 12.71 -4.33
N LEU A 25 10.74 11.53 -3.70
CA LEU A 25 11.91 10.95 -3.03
C LEU A 25 13.00 10.54 -4.04
N GLY A 26 12.58 10.03 -5.21
CA GLY A 26 13.47 9.69 -6.31
C GLY A 26 14.10 10.90 -7.01
N ALA A 27 13.51 12.10 -6.91
CA ALA A 27 14.05 13.31 -7.54
C ALA A 27 15.41 13.74 -6.96
N ALA A 28 15.74 13.31 -5.73
CA ALA A 28 17.06 13.51 -5.12
C ALA A 28 18.04 12.37 -5.43
N SER A 29 17.60 11.32 -6.14
CA SER A 29 18.43 10.17 -6.54
C SER A 29 19.12 10.43 -7.89
N PRO A 30 20.33 9.90 -8.11
CA PRO A 30 20.98 9.89 -9.42
C PRO A 30 20.16 9.17 -10.51
N THR A 31 19.23 8.31 -10.10
CA THR A 31 18.30 7.59 -10.98
C THR A 31 16.89 8.15 -10.76
N PRO A 32 16.37 9.00 -11.66
CA PRO A 32 15.02 9.54 -11.55
C PRO A 32 14.00 8.40 -11.58
N ILE A 33 13.04 8.45 -10.65
CA ILE A 33 11.92 7.51 -10.64
C ILE A 33 10.75 8.17 -11.36
N THR A 34 10.33 7.56 -12.47
CA THR A 34 9.04 7.85 -13.10
C THR A 34 7.98 6.93 -12.53
N SER A 35 6.75 7.43 -12.38
CA SER A 35 5.64 6.65 -11.84
C SER A 35 4.38 6.92 -12.65
N ASP A 36 3.62 5.86 -12.89
CA ASP A 36 2.25 5.95 -13.36
C ASP A 36 1.35 5.05 -12.50
N SER A 37 0.04 5.13 -12.66
CA SER A 37 -0.91 4.40 -11.84
C SER A 37 -2.19 4.05 -12.60
N LEU A 38 -2.65 2.82 -12.45
CA LEU A 38 -4.02 2.42 -12.75
C LEU A 38 -4.75 2.26 -11.42
N THR A 39 -5.52 3.27 -11.00
CA THR A 39 -6.20 3.29 -9.69
C THR A 39 -7.72 3.37 -9.86
N MET A 40 -8.43 2.64 -9.01
CA MET A 40 -9.89 2.62 -8.94
C MET A 40 -10.30 2.74 -7.48
N ALA A 41 -11.20 3.68 -7.16
CA ALA A 41 -11.57 3.95 -5.78
C ALA A 41 -12.28 2.73 -5.16
N GLY A 42 -11.74 2.22 -4.05
CA GLY A 42 -12.32 1.08 -3.32
C GLY A 42 -12.16 -0.28 -4.03
N ALA A 43 -11.38 -0.34 -5.10
CA ALA A 43 -11.20 -1.57 -5.87
C ALA A 43 -10.39 -2.62 -5.12
N ARG A 44 -10.79 -3.87 -5.34
CA ARG A 44 -10.10 -5.11 -5.02
C ARG A 44 -9.06 -5.45 -6.09
N VAL A 45 -8.08 -6.31 -5.80
CA VAL A 45 -7.15 -6.81 -6.84
C VAL A 45 -7.91 -7.45 -8.01
N GLN A 46 -8.99 -8.17 -7.73
CA GLN A 46 -9.81 -8.80 -8.77
C GLN A 46 -10.51 -7.80 -9.69
N ASP A 47 -10.84 -6.60 -9.20
CA ASP A 47 -11.42 -5.55 -10.05
C ASP A 47 -10.38 -5.06 -11.08
N HIS A 48 -9.09 -5.03 -10.71
CA HIS A 48 -8.00 -4.71 -11.64
C HIS A 48 -7.82 -5.79 -12.70
N LEU A 49 -7.93 -7.07 -12.33
CA LEU A 49 -7.91 -8.18 -13.30
C LEU A 49 -9.06 -8.09 -14.30
N ALA A 50 -10.24 -7.68 -13.86
CA ALA A 50 -11.40 -7.46 -14.72
C ALA A 50 -11.31 -6.17 -15.56
N ASN A 51 -10.35 -5.29 -15.28
CA ASN A 51 -10.21 -4.02 -15.97
C ASN A 51 -9.51 -4.23 -17.33
N PRO A 52 -10.18 -3.95 -18.47
CA PRO A 52 -9.60 -4.15 -19.79
C PRO A 52 -8.36 -3.27 -20.06
N ALA A 53 -8.15 -2.20 -19.29
CA ALA A 53 -6.97 -1.36 -19.39
C ALA A 53 -5.71 -1.97 -18.75
N LEU A 54 -5.83 -3.02 -17.91
CA LEU A 54 -4.68 -3.60 -17.20
C LEU A 54 -3.62 -4.11 -18.19
N ALA A 55 -4.01 -4.91 -19.18
CA ALA A 55 -3.09 -5.46 -20.16
C ALA A 55 -2.38 -4.38 -20.97
N ALA A 56 -3.13 -3.36 -21.41
CA ALA A 56 -2.56 -2.21 -22.12
C ALA A 56 -1.58 -1.44 -21.23
N LYS A 57 -1.88 -1.32 -19.93
CA LYS A 57 -1.00 -0.65 -18.97
C LYS A 57 0.30 -1.42 -18.79
N LEU A 58 0.24 -2.71 -18.50
CA LEU A 58 1.43 -3.55 -18.32
C LEU A 58 2.33 -3.60 -19.57
N ALA A 59 1.73 -3.52 -20.76
CA ALA A 59 2.46 -3.47 -22.02
C ALA A 59 3.28 -2.18 -22.23
N GLU A 60 3.08 -1.13 -21.43
CA GLU A 60 3.93 0.08 -21.46
C GLU A 60 5.37 -0.21 -21.00
N GLY A 61 5.60 -1.30 -20.27
CA GLY A 61 6.90 -1.72 -19.76
C GLY A 61 7.27 -1.01 -18.46
N PHE A 62 7.27 -1.75 -17.35
CA PHE A 62 7.67 -1.27 -16.03
C PHE A 62 8.86 -2.07 -15.48
N ASP A 63 9.78 -1.41 -14.77
CA ASP A 63 10.81 -2.11 -14.00
C ASP A 63 10.22 -2.73 -12.72
N VAL A 64 9.26 -2.03 -12.12
CA VAL A 64 8.60 -2.41 -10.87
C VAL A 64 7.10 -2.14 -10.97
N VAL A 65 6.30 -3.15 -10.64
CA VAL A 65 4.84 -3.04 -10.49
C VAL A 65 4.48 -3.13 -9.00
N VAL A 66 3.71 -2.16 -8.52
CA VAL A 66 3.22 -2.15 -7.14
C VAL A 66 1.76 -2.57 -7.12
N ILE A 67 1.45 -3.64 -6.37
CA ILE A 67 0.11 -4.18 -6.22
C ILE A 67 -0.43 -3.76 -4.86
N GLN A 68 -1.56 -3.07 -4.83
CA GLN A 68 -2.24 -2.71 -3.59
C GLN A 68 -3.71 -3.09 -3.72
N GLY A 69 -4.14 -4.02 -2.88
CA GLY A 69 -5.53 -4.45 -2.77
C GLY A 69 -6.41 -3.49 -1.98
N GLN A 70 -7.71 -3.76 -1.88
CA GLN A 70 -8.59 -3.00 -0.99
C GLN A 70 -8.11 -3.11 0.47
N SER A 71 -8.26 -2.06 1.28
CA SER A 71 -7.61 -1.94 2.59
C SER A 71 -7.85 -3.05 3.62
N VAL A 72 -8.92 -3.85 3.46
CA VAL A 72 -9.31 -4.94 4.36
C VAL A 72 -9.49 -6.28 3.63
N GLU A 73 -9.39 -6.34 2.30
CA GLU A 73 -9.59 -7.61 1.60
C GLU A 73 -8.61 -8.73 2.00
N PRO A 74 -7.35 -8.47 2.40
CA PRO A 74 -6.45 -9.53 2.84
C PRO A 74 -6.88 -10.21 4.15
N ILE A 75 -7.79 -9.58 4.91
CA ILE A 75 -8.33 -10.11 6.17
C ILE A 75 -9.77 -10.59 6.04
N THR A 76 -10.61 -9.93 5.23
CA THR A 76 -12.03 -10.28 5.11
C THR A 76 -12.30 -11.35 4.06
N ASP A 77 -11.41 -11.52 3.07
CA ASP A 77 -11.61 -12.41 1.93
C ASP A 77 -10.27 -12.93 1.36
N TYR A 78 -9.44 -13.49 2.25
CA TYR A 78 -8.07 -13.89 1.92
C TYR A 78 -7.97 -14.83 0.70
N PRO A 79 -8.78 -15.90 0.55
CA PRO A 79 -8.63 -16.81 -0.59
C PRO A 79 -8.86 -16.12 -1.94
N ALA A 80 -9.81 -15.18 -2.02
CA ALA A 80 -10.05 -14.40 -3.23
C ALA A 80 -8.91 -13.41 -3.48
N PHE A 81 -8.42 -12.76 -2.43
CA PHE A 81 -7.27 -11.86 -2.50
C PHE A 81 -6.01 -12.57 -3.00
N GLU A 82 -5.63 -13.70 -2.39
CA GLU A 82 -4.47 -14.50 -2.79
C GLU A 82 -4.57 -14.95 -4.25
N THR A 83 -5.72 -15.52 -4.63
CA THR A 83 -5.96 -15.96 -6.01
C THR A 83 -5.78 -14.82 -7.01
N ALA A 84 -6.36 -13.65 -6.70
CA ALA A 84 -6.27 -12.47 -7.56
C ALA A 84 -4.84 -11.92 -7.64
N VAL A 85 -4.08 -11.94 -6.54
CA VAL A 85 -2.66 -11.54 -6.55
C VAL A 85 -1.85 -12.48 -7.43
N VAL A 86 -2.02 -13.79 -7.28
CA VAL A 86 -1.29 -14.79 -8.08
C VAL A 86 -1.61 -14.64 -9.57
N GLU A 87 -2.89 -14.46 -9.91
CA GLU A 87 -3.30 -14.26 -11.30
C GLU A 87 -2.74 -12.96 -11.89
N LEU A 88 -2.79 -11.85 -11.14
CA LEU A 88 -2.27 -10.57 -11.59
C LEU A 88 -0.74 -10.61 -11.74
N ALA A 89 -0.04 -11.27 -10.81
CA ALA A 89 1.40 -11.52 -10.91
C ALA A 89 1.77 -12.27 -12.19
N GLY A 90 0.95 -13.24 -12.60
CA GLY A 90 1.12 -13.97 -13.86
C GLY A 90 1.04 -13.09 -15.12
N GLN A 91 0.44 -11.89 -15.05
CA GLN A 91 0.34 -10.96 -16.17
C GLN A 91 1.50 -9.95 -16.25
N ILE A 92 2.30 -9.80 -15.19
CA ILE A 92 3.33 -8.75 -15.07
C ILE A 92 4.57 -9.04 -15.94
N GLY A 93 4.80 -10.31 -16.33
CA GLY A 93 5.96 -10.69 -17.15
C GLY A 93 7.27 -10.69 -16.35
N GLU A 94 8.34 -10.10 -16.88
CA GLU A 94 9.68 -10.11 -16.27
C GLU A 94 9.90 -8.97 -15.25
N ALA A 95 8.96 -8.04 -15.12
CA ALA A 95 9.09 -6.93 -14.18
C ALA A 95 9.07 -7.46 -12.74
N ARG A 96 9.84 -6.80 -11.86
CA ARG A 96 9.70 -7.05 -10.41
C ARG A 96 8.33 -6.56 -9.97
N TYR A 97 7.74 -7.24 -9.00
CA TYR A 97 6.53 -6.74 -8.39
C TYR A 97 6.54 -6.94 -6.89
N LEU A 98 5.84 -6.02 -6.22
CA LEU A 98 5.74 -6.02 -4.78
C LEU A 98 4.33 -5.69 -4.33
N LEU A 99 3.91 -6.35 -3.26
CA LEU A 99 2.67 -6.07 -2.60
C LEU A 99 2.88 -4.91 -1.62
N PHE A 100 2.08 -3.87 -1.76
CA PHE A 100 2.06 -2.74 -0.84
C PHE A 100 1.09 -3.06 0.30
N GLN A 101 1.64 -3.47 1.45
CA GLN A 101 0.87 -3.77 2.64
C GLN A 101 0.12 -2.52 3.11
N THR A 102 -1.17 -2.62 3.40
CA THR A 102 -1.90 -1.53 4.07
C THR A 102 -1.68 -1.54 5.58
N TRP A 103 -2.26 -0.58 6.28
CA TRP A 103 -2.14 -0.38 7.72
C TRP A 103 -3.51 -0.56 8.40
N PRO A 104 -3.52 -0.92 9.69
CA PRO A 104 -4.74 -1.03 10.47
C PRO A 104 -5.47 0.32 10.55
N ARG A 105 -6.78 0.25 10.76
CA ARG A 105 -7.59 1.43 11.06
C ARG A 105 -7.20 2.00 12.43
N GLN A 106 -7.55 3.27 12.64
CA GLN A 106 -7.36 3.91 13.93
C GLN A 106 -8.30 3.30 14.99
N GLU A 107 -7.80 3.20 16.22
CA GLU A 107 -8.56 2.84 17.41
C GLU A 107 -9.87 3.66 17.50
N GLY A 108 -10.99 2.99 17.79
CA GLY A 108 -12.30 3.61 17.91
C GLY A 108 -12.92 4.13 16.59
N SER A 109 -12.29 3.90 15.44
CA SER A 109 -12.92 4.24 14.15
C SER A 109 -14.17 3.38 13.89
N PRO A 110 -15.23 3.93 13.26
CA PRO A 110 -16.45 3.17 12.96
C PRO A 110 -16.17 1.88 12.17
N ASP A 111 -15.29 1.95 11.17
CA ASP A 111 -14.90 0.79 10.35
C ASP A 111 -14.24 -0.32 11.19
N LEU A 112 -13.37 0.03 12.14
CA LEU A 112 -12.71 -0.96 12.99
C LEU A 112 -13.70 -1.62 13.95
N ILE A 113 -14.61 -0.82 14.51
CA ILE A 113 -15.70 -1.29 15.39
C ILE A 113 -16.61 -2.25 14.61
N GLU A 114 -16.96 -1.93 13.36
CA GLU A 114 -17.77 -2.78 12.50
C GLU A 114 -17.09 -4.11 12.18
N LEU A 115 -15.76 -4.09 11.96
CA LEU A 115 -14.96 -5.30 11.77
C LEU A 115 -14.81 -6.14 13.05
N GLY A 116 -15.09 -5.57 14.23
CA GLY A 116 -15.00 -6.26 15.51
C GLY A 116 -13.58 -6.70 15.87
N MET A 117 -12.57 -5.95 15.42
CA MET A 117 -11.14 -6.22 15.64
C MET A 117 -10.50 -5.13 16.49
N THR A 118 -9.43 -5.45 17.23
CA THR A 118 -8.51 -4.43 17.75
C THR A 118 -7.56 -3.93 16.66
N VAL A 119 -6.85 -2.82 16.92
CA VAL A 119 -5.81 -2.32 16.02
C VAL A 119 -4.72 -3.38 15.82
N GLU A 120 -4.31 -4.08 16.88
CA GLU A 120 -3.29 -5.13 16.83
C GLU A 120 -3.75 -6.34 16.03
N GLU A 121 -4.98 -6.80 16.22
CA GLU A 121 -5.56 -7.91 15.46
C GLU A 121 -5.61 -7.59 13.97
N MET A 122 -6.05 -6.38 13.63
CA MET A 122 -6.08 -5.92 12.25
C MET A 122 -4.66 -5.79 11.67
N ALA A 123 -3.70 -5.25 12.43
CA ALA A 123 -2.31 -5.10 11.99
C ALA A 123 -1.69 -6.47 11.67
N GLN A 124 -1.86 -7.44 12.57
CA GLN A 124 -1.35 -8.79 12.42
C GLN A 124 -2.02 -9.51 11.24
N GLY A 125 -3.35 -9.38 11.10
CA GLY A 125 -4.09 -9.96 9.99
C GLY A 125 -3.62 -9.42 8.63
N LEU A 126 -3.41 -8.10 8.52
CA LEU A 126 -2.88 -7.49 7.30
C LEU A 126 -1.45 -7.95 7.02
N GLU A 127 -0.59 -8.02 8.03
CA GLU A 127 0.78 -8.56 7.89
C GLU A 127 0.79 -9.98 7.36
N SER A 128 0.06 -10.89 8.00
CA SER A 128 -0.03 -12.28 7.55
C SER A 128 -0.62 -12.38 6.15
N GLY A 129 -1.76 -11.71 5.88
CA GLY A 129 -2.42 -11.80 4.58
C GLY A 129 -1.55 -11.31 3.42
N TYR A 130 -0.84 -10.20 3.59
CA TYR A 130 0.07 -9.72 2.55
C TYR A 130 1.35 -10.56 2.43
N PHE A 131 1.88 -11.05 3.54
CA PHE A 131 3.07 -11.91 3.53
C PHE A 131 2.81 -13.23 2.80
N GLU A 132 1.72 -13.92 3.14
CA GLU A 132 1.35 -15.19 2.51
C GLU A 132 1.03 -14.99 1.02
N ALA A 133 0.32 -13.92 0.64
CA ALA A 133 0.06 -13.63 -0.78
C ALA A 133 1.35 -13.29 -1.57
N ALA A 134 2.32 -12.61 -0.95
CA ALA A 134 3.62 -12.37 -1.55
C ALA A 134 4.40 -13.68 -1.75
N LEU A 135 4.40 -14.56 -0.75
CA LEU A 135 4.99 -15.90 -0.86
C LEU A 135 4.33 -16.74 -1.96
N ALA A 136 3.00 -16.75 -2.01
CA ALA A 136 2.22 -17.55 -2.97
C ALA A 136 2.43 -17.10 -4.42
N SER A 137 2.58 -15.79 -4.65
CA SER A 137 2.86 -15.24 -5.97
C SER A 137 4.33 -15.31 -6.36
N GLY A 138 5.25 -15.30 -5.40
CA GLY A 138 6.69 -15.15 -5.62
C GLY A 138 7.12 -13.68 -5.72
N GLY A 139 6.32 -12.76 -5.19
CA GLY A 139 6.57 -11.32 -5.17
C GLY A 139 7.32 -10.85 -3.92
N GLU A 140 7.65 -9.57 -3.90
CA GLU A 140 8.20 -8.90 -2.72
C GLU A 140 7.09 -8.26 -1.87
N LEU A 141 7.38 -7.94 -0.61
CA LEU A 141 6.47 -7.24 0.30
C LEU A 141 7.07 -5.89 0.70
N ALA A 142 6.31 -4.81 0.54
CA ALA A 142 6.57 -3.54 1.22
C ALA A 142 5.72 -3.47 2.50
N PRO A 143 6.32 -3.64 3.70
CA PRO A 143 5.59 -3.77 4.97
C PRO A 143 5.19 -2.40 5.55
N VAL A 144 4.39 -1.63 4.81
CA VAL A 144 4.01 -0.26 5.19
C VAL A 144 3.13 -0.25 6.45
N GLY A 145 2.31 -1.28 6.67
CA GLY A 145 1.55 -1.45 7.90
C GLY A 145 2.44 -1.56 9.13
N GLY A 146 3.50 -2.38 9.06
CA GLY A 146 4.49 -2.50 10.12
C GLY A 146 5.27 -1.20 10.38
N ALA A 147 5.65 -0.49 9.31
CA ALA A 147 6.30 0.82 9.42
C ALA A 147 5.38 1.87 10.07
N TRP A 148 4.08 1.86 9.72
CA TRP A 148 3.08 2.75 10.31
C TRP A 148 2.90 2.50 11.80
N MET A 149 2.75 1.24 12.21
CA MET A 149 2.65 0.88 13.63
C MET A 149 3.90 1.29 14.42
N SER A 150 5.09 1.11 13.84
CA SER A 150 6.34 1.56 14.46
C SER A 150 6.39 3.08 14.62
N ALA A 151 5.90 3.84 13.64
CA ALA A 151 5.86 5.30 13.71
C ALA A 151 4.93 5.79 14.83
N LEU A 152 3.76 5.18 14.99
CA LEU A 152 2.81 5.53 16.07
C LEU A 152 3.36 5.25 17.47
N GLN A 153 4.27 4.30 17.63
CA GLN A 153 4.95 4.05 18.90
C GLN A 153 5.98 5.13 19.24
N LEU A 154 6.65 5.68 18.21
CA LEU A 154 7.64 6.75 18.38
C LEU A 154 6.97 8.12 18.59
N GLU A 155 5.88 8.36 17.86
CA GLU A 155 5.11 9.60 17.91
C GLU A 155 3.60 9.28 18.01
N PRO A 156 3.08 9.06 19.23
CA PRO A 156 1.65 8.86 19.46
C PRO A 156 0.83 10.10 19.04
N PRO A 157 -0.42 9.91 18.59
CA PRO A 157 -1.29 11.00 18.13
C PRO A 157 -1.69 12.00 19.23
#